data_AF-A0A6J4IFK0-F1
#
_entry.id   AF-A0A6J4IFK0-F1
#
_cell.length_a   1.000
_cell.length_b   1.000
_cell.length_c   1.000
_cell.angle_alpha   90.00
_cell.angle_beta   90.00
_cell.angle_gamma   90.00
#
_symmetry.space_group_name_H-M   'P 1'
#
loop_
_entity.id
_entity.type
_entity.pdbx_description
1 polymer ?
#
loop_
_entity_poly.entity_id
_entity_poly.type
_entity_poly.pdbx_seq_one_letter_code
_entity_poly.pdbx_strand_id
1 'polypeptide(L)' 'MGNTFGHLFRVTTWGESHGAAIGAVVDGCPPRLALSEDDIQP' A
#
# COMPACT_ATOMS: atom_id res chain seq x y z
N MET A 1 5.01 3.08 -16.34
CA MET A 1 4.30 3.06 -15.05
C MET A 1 5.36 3.02 -13.97
N GLY A 2 5.57 4.13 -13.26
CA GLY A 2 6.70 4.25 -12.32
C GLY A 2 6.35 4.00 -10.85
N ASN A 3 5.06 4.02 -10.51
CA ASN A 3 4.57 3.96 -9.13
C ASN A 3 4.00 2.59 -8.74
N THR A 4 4.14 1.57 -9.58
CA THR A 4 3.62 0.22 -9.32
C THR A 4 4.74 -0.82 -9.37
N PHE A 5 4.84 -1.64 -8.32
CA PHE A 5 5.80 -2.75 -8.21
C PHE A 5 5.07 -4.06 -7.94
N GLY A 6 5.50 -5.15 -8.58
CA GLY A 6 4.99 -6.51 -8.36
C GLY A 6 3.96 -7.00 -9.41
N HIS A 7 3.67 -8.30 -9.36
CA HIS A 7 2.74 -8.98 -10.29
C HIS A 7 1.54 -9.59 -9.56
N LEU A 8 1.77 -10.61 -8.72
CA LEU A 8 0.73 -11.28 -7.93
C LEU A 8 0.45 -10.55 -6.61
N PHE A 9 1.51 -10.18 -5.89
CA PHE A 9 1.46 -9.23 -4.79
C PHE A 9 1.99 -7.90 -5.31
N ARG A 10 1.12 -6.90 -5.41
CA ARG A 10 1.39 -5.68 -6.16
C ARG A 10 1.11 -4.45 -5.32
N VAL A 11 2.06 -3.51 -5.31
CA VAL A 11 1.96 -2.25 -4.57
C VAL A 11 1.93 -1.10 -5.57
N THR A 12 0.94 -0.22 -5.44
CA THR A 12 0.85 1.02 -6.21
C THR A 12 0.83 2.21 -5.27
N THR A 13 1.78 3.13 -5.40
CA THR A 13 1.88 4.33 -4.54
C THR A 13 1.27 5.56 -5.22
N TRP A 14 0.86 6.53 -4.41
CA TRP A 14 0.30 7.80 -4.87
C TRP A 14 0.48 8.91 -3.82
N GLY A 15 0.29 10.15 -4.26
CA GLY A 15 0.40 11.34 -3.43
C GLY A 15 1.76 12.02 -3.49
N GLU A 16 1.82 13.22 -2.94
CA GLU A 16 2.99 14.10 -2.92
C GLU A 16 3.35 14.43 -1.46
N SER A 17 4.64 14.63 -1.18
CA SER A 17 5.11 14.92 0.19
C SER A 17 4.52 16.18 0.82
N HIS A 18 4.14 17.17 0.00
CA HIS A 18 3.50 18.42 0.42
C HIS A 18 2.03 18.50 -0.02
N GLY A 19 1.47 17.39 -0.51
CA GLY A 19 0.06 17.29 -0.86
C GLY A 19 -0.81 17.06 0.36
N ALA A 20 -2.12 16.98 0.15
CA ALA A 20 -3.07 16.73 1.23
C ALA A 20 -2.89 15.34 1.88
N ALA A 21 -2.38 14.36 1.13
CA ALA A 21 -2.13 13.00 1.61
C ALA A 21 -1.12 12.24 0.71
N ILE A 22 -0.54 11.19 1.29
CA ILE A 22 0.20 10.12 0.59
C ILE A 22 -0.43 8.77 0.89
N GLY A 23 -0.22 7.78 0.03
CA GLY A 23 -0.73 6.45 0.28
C GLY A 23 -0.25 5.39 -0.69
N ALA A 24 -0.72 4.17 -0.45
CA ALA A 24 -0.48 3.02 -1.31
C ALA A 24 -1.72 2.11 -1.36
N VAL A 25 -1.88 1.41 -2.48
CA VAL A 25 -2.80 0.28 -2.64
C VAL A 25 -1.97 -0.98 -2.73
N VAL A 26 -2.31 -1.98 -1.91
CA VAL A 26 -1.65 -3.30 -1.89
C VAL A 26 -2.65 -4.36 -2.34
N ASP A 27 -2.41 -4.92 -3.53
CA ASP A 27 -3.23 -5.96 -4.15
C ASP A 27 -2.62 -7.34 -3.95
N GLY A 28 -3.47 -8.37 -3.92
CA GLY A 28 -3.05 -9.77 -3.87
C GLY A 28 -2.75 -10.27 -2.46
N CYS A 29 -3.19 -9.55 -1.43
CA CYS A 29 -3.10 -10.02 -0.06
C CYS A 29 -4.01 -11.26 0.14
N PRO A 30 -3.49 -12.37 0.68
CA PRO A 30 -4.30 -13.55 0.98
C PRO A 30 -5.45 -13.21 1.95
N PRO A 31 -6.62 -13.86 1.80
CA PRO A 31 -7.73 -13.62 2.71
C PRO A 31 -7.43 -14.14 4.11
N ARG A 32 -8.10 -13.55 5.11
CA ARG A 32 -7.99 -13.89 6.54
C ARG A 32 -6.63 -13.55 7.17
N LEU A 33 -5.81 -12.72 6.53
CA LEU A 33 -4.74 -12.02 7.24
C LEU A 33 -5.38 -11.03 8.22
N ALA A 34 -5.14 -11.24 9.53
CA ALA A 34 -5.48 -10.22 10.51
C ALA A 34 -4.60 -9.00 10.26
N LEU A 35 -5.21 -7.82 10.13
CA LEU A 35 -4.53 -6.57 9.86
C LEU A 35 -5.22 -5.44 10.62
N SER A 36 -4.42 -4.63 11.29
CA SER A 36 -4.79 -3.46 12.07
C SER A 36 -3.79 -2.33 11.82
N GLU A 37 -4.09 -1.12 12.29
CA GLU A 37 -3.17 0.01 12.17
C GLU A 37 -1.89 -0.19 12.98
N ASP A 38 -1.98 -0.88 14.11
CA ASP A 38 -0.84 -1.21 14.99
C ASP A 38 0.18 -2.15 14.32
N ASP A 39 -0.20 -2.86 13.26
CA ASP A 39 0.72 -3.68 12.47
C ASP A 39 1.62 -2.83 11.54
N ILE A 40 1.26 -1.56 11.33
CA ILE A 40 1.93 -0.63 10.41
C ILE A 40 2.56 0.54 11.16
N GLN A 41 1.89 1.03 12.20
CA GLN A 41 2.35 2.14 13.03
C GLN A 41 3.30 1.63 14.13
N PRO A 42 4.33 2.42 14.52
CA PRO A 42 5.25 2.07 15.59
C PRO A 42 4.60 1.96 16.99
#